data_AF-A0A8J7Z5G7-F1
#
_entry.id   AF-A0A8J7Z5G7-F1
#
_cell.length_a   1.000
_cell.length_b   1.000
_cell.length_c   1.000
_cell.angle_alpha   90.00
_cell.angle_beta   90.00
_cell.angle_gamma   90.00
#
_symmetry.space_group_name_H-M   'P 1'
#
loop_
_entity.id
_entity.type
_entity.pdbx_description
1 polymer ?
#
loop_
_entity_poly.entity_id
_entity_poly.type
_entity_poly.pdbx_seq_one_letter_code
_entity_poly.pdbx_strand_id
1 'polypeptide(L)'
;MNIILPFIESRVAIEDLKDIEDFDKIAVRLGLNGYAILNTKFSEKSKLKGKSKHSLEHITRYEIVEESVEKVKKILPKVRHQYELISVKTTSAKVAQWIVKDNRVDILNVPLKSIKETITHPLANVATENETFIEIDLSPIIFDQIKNKSIHLRQLNRMLNILIGERTPFVLTCNVKTPYMFRGKRAIKSIAGIIGIPDSIFKENYEKFHARIEMNQKKLSGKMKAPGIWIKKEDSKKKEKKVKESYDPDILNVISKWKTDSLKNKQLERQRYFLFEILTEKDVKITEKVFLDQFWKSFTEFFGVINSSKSGVYVSKYDEVAKIGILRCSHKTIDHVRSTLAFISKIENTKVLIHVLRVSGTMKNLLTIVKKKSGEK
;
A
#
# COMPACT_ATOMS: atom_id res chain seq x y z
N MET A 1 -22.72 1.23 3.94
CA MET A 1 -21.78 0.78 5.01
C MET A 1 -20.38 0.70 4.41
N ASN A 2 -19.44 1.55 4.82
CA ASN A 2 -18.03 1.38 4.44
C ASN A 2 -17.44 0.25 5.28
N ILE A 3 -17.56 -1.00 4.80
CA ILE A 3 -16.74 -2.10 5.28
C ILE A 3 -15.29 -1.67 5.04
N ILE A 4 -14.52 -1.49 6.11
CA ILE A 4 -13.12 -1.09 6.02
C ILE A 4 -12.39 -2.31 5.50
N LEU A 5 -12.24 -2.39 4.17
CA LEU A 5 -11.45 -3.45 3.54
C LEU A 5 -10.06 -3.49 4.18
N PRO A 6 -9.65 -4.60 4.82
CA PRO A 6 -8.31 -4.73 5.37
C PRO A 6 -7.26 -4.43 4.31
N PHE A 7 -6.26 -3.63 4.67
CA PHE A 7 -5.18 -3.25 3.77
C PHE A 7 -3.88 -3.89 4.25
N ILE A 8 -3.36 -4.80 3.43
CA ILE A 8 -2.16 -5.59 3.70
C ILE A 8 -1.14 -5.27 2.62
N GLU A 9 0.08 -4.92 3.01
CA GLU A 9 1.20 -4.81 2.05
C GLU A 9 1.66 -6.22 1.66
N SER A 10 1.56 -6.57 0.38
CA SER A 10 1.77 -7.94 -0.08
C SER A 10 3.23 -8.36 -0.08
N ARG A 11 4.18 -7.42 -0.01
CA ARG A 11 5.61 -7.74 -0.14
C ARG A 11 6.50 -6.84 0.72
N VAL A 12 6.99 -7.40 1.83
CA VAL A 12 7.98 -6.76 2.71
C VAL A 12 9.20 -7.66 2.83
N ALA A 13 10.37 -7.12 2.49
CA ALA A 13 11.66 -7.74 2.74
C ALA A 13 12.25 -7.15 4.02
N ILE A 14 12.51 -7.99 5.01
CA ILE A 14 13.18 -7.62 6.26
C ILE A 14 14.48 -8.42 6.31
N GLU A 15 15.62 -7.74 6.35
CA GLU A 15 16.94 -8.38 6.32
C GLU A 15 17.27 -9.06 7.67
N ASP A 16 17.05 -8.34 8.78
CA ASP A 16 17.12 -8.88 10.14
C ASP A 16 15.75 -8.74 10.82
N LEU A 17 15.14 -9.86 11.23
CA LEU A 17 13.84 -9.85 11.92
C LEU A 17 13.86 -9.10 13.25
N LYS A 18 15.01 -8.75 13.81
CA LYS A 18 15.09 -7.81 14.94
C LYS A 18 14.48 -6.45 14.61
N ASP A 19 14.52 -6.04 13.34
CA ASP A 19 14.02 -4.74 12.89
C ASP A 19 12.49 -4.74 12.71
N ILE A 20 11.82 -5.88 12.89
CA ILE A 20 10.37 -6.02 12.67
C ILE A 20 9.55 -5.01 13.47
N GLU A 21 10.03 -4.59 14.64
CA GLU A 21 9.34 -3.62 15.48
C GLU A 21 9.26 -2.23 14.82
N ASP A 22 10.27 -1.85 14.03
CA ASP A 22 10.27 -0.57 13.31
C ASP A 22 9.31 -0.60 12.12
N PHE A 23 9.22 -1.75 11.44
CA PHE A 23 8.20 -1.97 10.41
C PHE A 23 6.79 -1.93 11.00
N ASP A 24 6.58 -2.59 12.15
CA ASP A 24 5.31 -2.60 12.85
C ASP A 24 4.87 -1.19 13.26
N LYS A 25 5.77 -0.42 13.89
CA LYS A 25 5.48 0.97 14.30
C LYS A 25 4.98 1.81 13.14
N ILE A 26 5.65 1.76 12.00
CA ILE A 26 5.24 2.53 10.81
C ILE A 26 3.95 1.98 10.20
N ALA A 27 3.81 0.66 10.05
CA ALA A 27 2.61 0.05 9.49
C ALA A 27 1.34 0.37 10.31
N VAL A 28 1.42 0.32 11.64
CA VAL A 28 0.33 0.73 12.55
C VAL A 28 0.00 2.19 12.37
N ARG A 29 1.02 3.05 12.34
CA ARG A 29 0.86 4.50 12.20
C ARG A 29 0.15 4.86 10.89
N LEU A 30 0.43 4.12 9.83
CA LEU A 30 -0.23 4.24 8.53
C LEU A 30 -1.64 3.60 8.46
N GLY A 31 -2.04 2.86 9.49
CA GLY A 31 -3.32 2.16 9.57
C GLY A 31 -3.41 0.90 8.71
N LEU A 32 -2.30 0.18 8.52
CA LEU A 32 -2.29 -1.13 7.87
C LEU A 32 -2.91 -2.18 8.80
N ASN A 33 -3.46 -3.24 8.21
CA ASN A 33 -3.96 -4.41 8.94
C ASN A 33 -2.89 -5.48 9.11
N GLY A 34 -1.89 -5.49 8.23
CA GLY A 34 -0.81 -6.46 8.23
C GLY A 34 0.11 -6.28 7.05
N TYR A 35 1.08 -7.16 6.93
CA TYR A 35 1.96 -7.24 5.76
C TYR A 35 2.57 -8.63 5.63
N ALA A 36 2.92 -9.00 4.39
CA ALA A 36 3.51 -10.28 4.07
C ALA A 36 5.04 -10.20 3.99
N ILE A 37 5.70 -10.97 4.86
CA ILE A 37 7.15 -11.00 5.05
C ILE A 37 7.77 -12.08 4.16
N LEU A 38 8.71 -11.66 3.34
CA LEU A 38 9.40 -12.53 2.40
C LEU A 38 10.42 -13.45 3.06
N ASN A 39 10.45 -14.69 2.59
CA ASN A 39 11.52 -15.67 2.77
C ASN A 39 11.97 -15.83 4.23
N THR A 40 11.04 -15.64 5.17
CA THR A 40 11.30 -15.88 6.59
C THR A 40 11.83 -17.30 6.75
N LYS A 41 12.99 -17.45 7.43
CA LYS A 41 13.55 -18.76 7.72
C LYS A 41 12.53 -19.59 8.48
N PHE A 42 12.47 -20.89 8.21
CA PHE A 42 11.50 -21.77 8.87
C PHE A 42 11.60 -21.70 10.40
N SER A 43 12.82 -21.61 10.93
CA SER A 43 13.12 -21.47 12.37
C SER A 43 12.53 -20.21 13.00
N GLU A 44 12.28 -19.16 12.21
CA GLU A 44 11.82 -17.86 12.67
C GLU A 44 10.30 -17.69 12.55
N LYS A 45 9.61 -18.60 11.86
CA LYS A 45 8.15 -18.55 11.68
C LYS A 45 7.37 -18.61 13.00
N SER A 46 7.89 -19.34 13.99
CA SER A 46 7.28 -19.39 15.32
C SER A 46 7.22 -18.01 15.98
N LYS A 47 8.19 -17.13 15.69
CA LYS A 47 8.22 -15.74 16.19
C LYS A 47 7.18 -14.84 15.51
N LEU A 48 6.69 -15.24 14.33
CA LEU A 48 5.67 -14.54 13.56
C LEU A 48 4.25 -15.12 13.76
N LYS A 49 4.11 -16.24 14.48
CA LYS A 49 2.80 -16.88 14.69
C LYS A 49 1.95 -16.04 15.66
N GLY A 50 1.07 -15.21 15.11
CA GLY A 50 0.08 -14.44 15.86
C GLY A 50 -0.04 -13.02 15.34
N LYS A 51 -0.95 -12.25 15.94
CA LYS A 51 -0.93 -10.80 15.72
C LYS A 51 0.25 -10.21 16.48
N SER A 52 0.92 -9.22 15.90
CA SER A 52 1.96 -8.47 16.61
C SER A 52 1.38 -7.80 17.87
N LYS A 53 2.26 -7.26 18.72
CA LYS A 53 1.84 -6.45 19.89
C LYS A 53 0.86 -5.34 19.51
N HIS A 54 0.91 -4.88 18.25
CA HIS A 54 0.06 -3.83 17.73
C HIS A 54 -1.17 -4.31 16.96
N SER A 55 -1.56 -5.58 17.10
CA SER A 55 -2.68 -6.19 16.37
C SER A 55 -2.50 -6.24 14.84
N LEU A 56 -1.28 -6.06 14.34
CA LEU A 56 -0.94 -6.29 12.92
C LEU A 56 -0.86 -7.78 12.64
N GLU A 57 -1.25 -8.16 11.44
CA GLU A 57 -1.11 -9.52 10.94
C GLU A 57 0.20 -9.67 10.16
N HIS A 58 1.08 -10.56 10.64
CA HIS A 58 2.29 -10.96 9.92
C HIS A 58 2.00 -12.21 9.09
N ILE A 59 2.13 -12.08 7.77
CA ILE A 59 1.86 -13.19 6.84
C ILE A 59 3.18 -13.72 6.32
N THR A 60 3.37 -15.02 6.40
CA THR A 60 4.56 -15.70 5.88
C THR A 60 4.45 -15.88 4.36
N ARG A 61 5.39 -15.30 3.61
CA ARG A 61 5.46 -15.44 2.14
C ARG A 61 6.79 -16.05 1.73
N TYR A 62 6.76 -16.97 0.77
CA TYR A 62 7.97 -17.48 0.11
C TYR A 62 7.98 -17.07 -1.36
N GLU A 63 9.07 -16.45 -1.80
CA GLU A 63 9.27 -16.05 -3.19
C GLU A 63 10.29 -16.96 -3.87
N ILE A 64 9.83 -17.70 -4.88
CA ILE A 64 10.69 -18.50 -5.76
C ILE A 64 11.11 -17.59 -6.91
N VAL A 65 12.41 -17.33 -7.05
CA VAL A 65 12.98 -16.58 -8.19
C VAL A 65 13.64 -17.58 -9.11
N GLU A 66 13.00 -17.90 -10.25
CA GLU A 66 13.49 -18.95 -11.13
C GLU A 66 12.97 -18.82 -12.56
N GLU A 67 13.76 -19.28 -13.53
CA GLU A 67 13.46 -19.18 -14.97
C GLU A 67 13.25 -20.55 -15.64
N SER A 68 13.34 -21.64 -14.88
CA SER A 68 13.08 -23.02 -15.32
C SER A 68 11.89 -23.63 -14.58
N VAL A 69 10.94 -24.18 -15.35
CA VAL A 69 9.75 -24.88 -14.83
C VAL A 69 10.14 -26.07 -13.96
N GLU A 70 11.18 -26.81 -14.37
CA GLU A 70 11.65 -28.02 -13.70
C GLU A 70 12.15 -27.72 -12.29
N LYS A 71 12.85 -26.60 -12.10
CA LYS A 71 13.32 -26.17 -10.79
C LYS A 71 12.17 -25.67 -9.91
N VAL A 72 11.22 -24.89 -10.46
CA VAL A 72 10.02 -24.48 -9.71
C VAL A 72 9.24 -25.70 -9.22
N LYS A 73 9.04 -26.72 -10.08
CA LYS A 73 8.40 -28.00 -9.71
C LYS A 73 9.10 -28.72 -8.57
N LYS A 74 10.44 -28.66 -8.50
CA LYS A 74 11.22 -29.28 -7.42
C LYS A 74 11.09 -28.52 -6.08
N ILE A 75 10.88 -27.21 -6.11
CA ILE A 75 10.81 -26.36 -4.91
C ILE A 75 9.40 -26.35 -4.31
N LEU A 76 8.36 -26.22 -5.14
CA LEU A 76 6.97 -26.02 -4.69
C LEU A 76 6.48 -27.03 -3.63
N PRO A 77 6.66 -28.36 -3.80
CA PRO A 77 6.21 -29.34 -2.80
C PRO A 77 6.84 -29.14 -1.42
N LYS A 78 8.08 -28.66 -1.38
CA LYS A 78 8.83 -28.45 -0.13
C LYS A 78 8.28 -27.27 0.66
N VAL A 79 7.88 -26.19 -0.02
CA VAL A 79 7.53 -24.92 0.62
C VAL A 79 6.03 -24.70 0.79
N ARG A 80 5.17 -25.29 -0.03
CA ARG A 80 3.74 -24.96 -0.08
C ARG A 80 3.01 -25.10 1.26
N HIS A 81 3.33 -26.13 2.02
CA HIS A 81 2.71 -26.42 3.32
C HIS A 81 3.36 -25.68 4.49
N GLN A 82 4.33 -24.80 4.21
CA GLN A 82 5.05 -24.08 5.24
C GLN A 82 4.71 -22.59 5.28
N TYR A 83 4.27 -21.99 4.16
CA TYR A 83 4.04 -20.55 4.03
C TYR A 83 2.60 -20.25 3.63
N GLU A 84 2.05 -19.15 4.13
CA GLU A 84 0.69 -18.70 3.85
C GLU A 84 0.54 -18.20 2.41
N LEU A 85 1.59 -17.60 1.85
CA LEU A 85 1.61 -17.16 0.46
C LEU A 85 2.83 -17.73 -0.26
N ILE A 86 2.62 -18.25 -1.46
CA ILE A 86 3.69 -18.64 -2.38
C ILE A 86 3.65 -17.71 -3.59
N SER A 87 4.76 -17.04 -3.87
CA SER A 87 4.93 -16.25 -5.08
C SER A 87 6.04 -16.79 -5.95
N VAL A 88 5.90 -16.65 -7.27
CA VAL A 88 6.98 -16.93 -8.23
C VAL A 88 7.32 -15.65 -8.97
N LYS A 89 8.61 -15.30 -8.99
CA LYS A 89 9.17 -14.20 -9.77
C LYS A 89 9.94 -14.75 -10.95
N THR A 90 9.58 -14.31 -12.16
CA THR A 90 10.17 -14.81 -13.41
C THR A 90 10.11 -13.76 -14.52
N THR A 91 11.06 -13.84 -15.44
CA THR A 91 11.04 -13.13 -16.73
C THR A 91 10.63 -14.04 -17.90
N SER A 92 10.59 -15.35 -17.67
CA SER A 92 10.23 -16.38 -18.66
C SER A 92 8.72 -16.52 -18.85
N ALA A 93 8.25 -16.28 -20.07
CA ALA A 93 6.85 -16.50 -20.44
C ALA A 93 6.41 -17.96 -20.24
N LYS A 94 7.33 -18.92 -20.48
CA LYS A 94 7.09 -20.35 -20.28
C LYS A 94 6.82 -20.66 -18.80
N VAL A 95 7.61 -20.08 -17.89
CA VAL A 95 7.40 -20.26 -16.45
C VAL A 95 6.09 -19.60 -16.03
N ALA A 96 5.85 -18.36 -16.45
CA ALA A 96 4.61 -17.63 -16.14
C ALA A 96 3.36 -18.42 -16.55
N GLN A 97 3.30 -18.95 -17.78
CA GLN A 97 2.19 -19.75 -18.27
C GLN A 97 2.00 -21.07 -17.51
N TRP A 98 3.08 -21.65 -17.02
CA TRP A 98 3.01 -22.88 -16.25
C TRP A 98 2.50 -22.63 -14.82
N ILE A 99 2.98 -21.59 -14.13
CA ILE A 99 2.61 -21.32 -12.74
C ILE A 99 1.16 -20.89 -12.58
N VAL A 100 0.57 -20.17 -13.54
CA VAL A 100 -0.83 -19.72 -13.44
C VAL A 100 -1.82 -20.89 -13.51
N LYS A 101 -1.35 -22.08 -13.92
CA LYS A 101 -2.11 -23.34 -13.92
C LYS A 101 -1.90 -24.16 -12.64
N ASP A 102 -0.94 -23.79 -11.80
CA ASP A 102 -0.58 -24.55 -10.60
C ASP A 102 -1.19 -23.90 -9.36
N ASN A 103 -2.19 -24.56 -8.77
CA ASN A 103 -2.95 -24.07 -7.60
C ASN A 103 -2.13 -23.89 -6.31
N ARG A 104 -0.84 -24.26 -6.32
CA ARG A 104 0.08 -24.04 -5.19
C ARG A 104 0.73 -22.66 -5.24
N VAL A 105 0.66 -21.96 -6.37
CA VAL A 105 1.18 -20.61 -6.52
C VAL A 105 0.05 -19.61 -6.33
N ASP A 106 0.24 -18.63 -5.44
CA ASP A 106 -0.76 -17.61 -5.17
C ASP A 106 -0.54 -16.35 -6.01
N ILE A 107 0.72 -15.99 -6.23
CA ILE A 107 1.11 -14.71 -6.82
C ILE A 107 2.18 -14.92 -7.90
N LEU A 108 1.98 -14.34 -9.08
CA LEU A 108 3.00 -14.18 -10.12
C LEU A 108 3.55 -12.76 -10.07
N ASN A 109 4.87 -12.63 -9.92
CA ASN A 109 5.59 -11.36 -10.04
C ASN A 109 6.39 -11.35 -11.36
N VAL A 110 6.06 -10.39 -12.22
CA VAL A 110 6.80 -10.15 -13.47
C VAL A 110 7.47 -8.78 -13.38
N PRO A 111 8.80 -8.68 -13.56
CA PRO A 111 9.47 -7.38 -13.66
C PRO A 111 8.91 -6.54 -14.82
N LEU A 112 8.76 -5.22 -14.62
CA LEU A 112 8.16 -4.31 -15.62
C LEU A 112 8.78 -4.44 -17.02
N LYS A 113 10.08 -4.73 -17.11
CA LYS A 113 10.82 -4.90 -18.37
C LYS A 113 10.41 -6.13 -19.19
N SER A 114 9.75 -7.12 -18.57
CA SER A 114 9.37 -8.39 -19.18
C SER A 114 7.85 -8.52 -19.39
N ILE A 115 7.08 -7.46 -19.08
CA ILE A 115 5.62 -7.45 -19.19
C ILE A 115 5.17 -7.78 -20.61
N LYS A 116 5.84 -7.22 -21.63
CA LYS A 116 5.44 -7.36 -23.03
C LYS A 116 5.43 -8.82 -23.49
N GLU A 117 6.40 -9.61 -23.05
CA GLU A 117 6.61 -11.00 -23.43
C GLU A 117 5.82 -11.99 -22.55
N THR A 118 5.48 -11.59 -21.33
CA THR A 118 4.87 -12.50 -20.32
C THR A 118 3.38 -12.24 -20.13
N ILE A 119 2.97 -11.01 -19.83
CA ILE A 119 1.58 -10.65 -19.54
C ILE A 119 0.82 -10.47 -20.85
N THR A 120 0.09 -11.52 -21.23
CA THR A 120 -0.71 -11.61 -22.46
C THR A 120 -2.15 -11.96 -22.09
N HIS A 121 -3.12 -11.70 -23.00
CA HIS A 121 -4.53 -12.06 -22.78
C HIS A 121 -4.71 -13.55 -22.42
N PRO A 122 -4.05 -14.53 -23.10
CA PRO A 122 -4.16 -15.93 -22.70
C PRO A 122 -3.62 -16.22 -21.30
N LEU A 123 -2.49 -15.62 -20.90
CA LEU A 123 -1.98 -15.78 -19.53
C LEU A 123 -2.97 -15.22 -18.51
N ALA A 124 -3.46 -14.01 -18.77
CA ALA A 124 -4.37 -13.29 -17.90
C ALA A 124 -5.70 -14.03 -17.72
N ASN A 125 -6.24 -14.60 -18.80
CA ASN A 125 -7.45 -15.42 -18.76
C ASN A 125 -7.28 -16.67 -17.88
N VAL A 126 -6.19 -17.44 -18.07
CA VAL A 126 -5.89 -18.62 -17.24
C VAL A 126 -5.64 -18.23 -15.78
N ALA A 127 -5.00 -17.08 -15.54
CA ALA A 127 -4.81 -16.55 -14.20
C ALA A 127 -6.14 -16.15 -13.55
N THR A 128 -7.12 -15.65 -14.30
CA THR A 128 -8.48 -15.38 -13.82
C THR A 128 -9.17 -16.68 -13.39
N GLU A 129 -9.14 -17.72 -14.23
CA GLU A 129 -9.77 -19.02 -13.95
C GLU A 129 -9.20 -19.69 -12.69
N ASN A 130 -7.86 -19.65 -12.52
CA ASN A 130 -7.17 -20.26 -11.39
C ASN A 130 -6.98 -19.29 -10.21
N GLU A 131 -7.54 -18.09 -10.30
CA GLU A 131 -7.40 -17.02 -9.33
C GLU A 131 -5.94 -16.74 -8.91
N THR A 132 -5.00 -16.79 -9.85
CA THR A 132 -3.60 -16.42 -9.57
C THR A 132 -3.46 -14.90 -9.61
N PHE A 133 -2.95 -14.30 -8.55
CA PHE A 133 -2.76 -12.85 -8.48
C PHE A 133 -1.55 -12.42 -9.30
N ILE A 134 -1.70 -11.40 -10.11
CA ILE A 134 -0.56 -10.69 -10.72
C ILE A 134 -0.11 -9.57 -9.78
N GLU A 135 1.15 -9.58 -9.36
CA GLU A 135 1.69 -8.53 -8.50
C GLU A 135 2.16 -7.33 -9.32
N ILE A 136 1.64 -6.16 -8.97
CA ILE A 136 1.96 -4.89 -9.60
C ILE A 136 2.88 -4.11 -8.67
N ASP A 137 4.16 -4.05 -9.04
CA ASP A 137 5.17 -3.32 -8.28
C ASP A 137 5.10 -1.81 -8.58
N LEU A 138 4.69 -1.03 -7.58
CA LEU A 138 4.63 0.44 -7.66
C LEU A 138 5.97 1.09 -7.30
N SER A 139 6.94 0.33 -6.79
CA SER A 139 8.22 0.88 -6.34
C SER A 139 8.97 1.67 -7.43
N PRO A 140 8.98 1.25 -8.72
CA PRO A 140 9.65 2.01 -9.78
C PRO A 140 9.01 3.36 -10.08
N ILE A 141 7.75 3.57 -9.65
CA ILE A 141 7.05 4.83 -9.85
C ILE A 141 7.22 5.72 -8.62
N ILE A 142 7.20 5.13 -7.42
CA ILE A 142 7.27 5.86 -6.14
C ILE A 142 8.71 6.26 -5.78
N PHE A 143 9.71 5.39 -6.05
CA PHE A 143 11.07 5.54 -5.52
C PHE A 143 12.15 5.80 -6.57
N ASP A 144 11.97 5.38 -7.83
CA ASP A 144 13.01 5.58 -8.84
C ASP A 144 13.11 7.05 -9.27
N GLN A 145 14.34 7.48 -9.54
CA GLN A 145 14.59 8.82 -10.07
C GLN A 145 14.18 8.92 -11.54
N ILE A 146 13.70 10.10 -11.91
CA ILE A 146 13.03 10.56 -13.14
C ILE A 146 13.34 9.82 -14.45
N LYS A 147 14.58 9.33 -14.65
CA LYS A 147 15.11 8.91 -15.96
C LYS A 147 14.38 7.75 -16.64
N ASN A 148 13.51 6.98 -15.98
CA ASN A 148 12.80 5.84 -16.59
C ASN A 148 11.29 5.74 -16.29
N LYS A 149 10.69 6.73 -15.60
CA LYS A 149 9.29 6.64 -15.15
C LYS A 149 8.30 6.50 -16.31
N SER A 150 8.51 7.21 -17.42
CA SER A 150 7.61 7.13 -18.57
C SER A 150 7.58 5.73 -19.21
N ILE A 151 8.72 5.04 -19.25
CA ILE A 151 8.82 3.66 -19.75
C ILE A 151 8.14 2.71 -18.76
N HIS A 152 8.38 2.86 -17.45
CA HIS A 152 7.73 2.06 -16.42
C HIS A 152 6.20 2.24 -16.43
N LEU A 153 5.71 3.47 -16.54
CA LEU A 153 4.28 3.78 -16.66
C LEU A 153 3.68 3.19 -17.94
N ARG A 154 4.41 3.20 -19.06
CA ARG A 154 3.94 2.57 -20.30
C ARG A 154 3.77 1.06 -20.16
N GLN A 155 4.74 0.38 -19.54
CA GLN A 155 4.65 -1.06 -19.28
C GLN A 155 3.55 -1.39 -18.27
N LEU A 156 3.42 -0.57 -17.23
CA LEU A 156 2.33 -0.69 -16.26
C LEU A 156 0.96 -0.53 -16.95
N ASN A 157 0.77 0.51 -17.75
CA ASN A 157 -0.48 0.72 -18.49
C ASN A 157 -0.79 -0.44 -19.43
N ARG A 158 0.22 -1.01 -20.11
CA ARG A 158 0.05 -2.21 -20.94
C ARG A 158 -0.46 -3.39 -20.12
N MET A 159 0.16 -3.66 -18.97
CA MET A 159 -0.28 -4.73 -18.08
C MET A 159 -1.70 -4.45 -17.57
N LEU A 160 -1.99 -3.26 -17.06
CA LEU A 160 -3.30 -2.89 -16.52
C LEU A 160 -4.43 -3.05 -17.54
N ASN A 161 -4.21 -2.66 -18.81
CA ASN A 161 -5.21 -2.83 -19.86
C ASN A 161 -5.61 -4.30 -20.03
N ILE A 162 -4.66 -5.22 -19.95
CA ILE A 162 -4.92 -6.67 -20.05
C ILE A 162 -5.61 -7.16 -18.78
N LEU A 163 -5.06 -6.86 -17.60
CA LEU A 163 -5.60 -7.36 -16.33
C LEU A 163 -7.03 -6.86 -16.06
N ILE A 164 -7.31 -5.59 -16.36
CA ILE A 164 -8.64 -5.01 -16.20
C ILE A 164 -9.61 -5.60 -17.24
N GLY A 165 -9.18 -5.75 -18.49
CA GLY A 165 -10.00 -6.31 -19.56
C GLY A 165 -10.41 -7.77 -19.30
N GLU A 166 -9.46 -8.59 -18.85
CA GLU A 166 -9.66 -10.02 -18.54
C GLU A 166 -10.17 -10.27 -17.12
N ARG A 167 -10.38 -9.21 -16.34
CA ARG A 167 -10.75 -9.26 -14.91
C ARG A 167 -9.81 -10.11 -14.06
N THR A 168 -8.53 -10.12 -14.42
CA THR A 168 -7.49 -10.90 -13.75
C THR A 168 -7.22 -10.37 -12.36
N PRO A 169 -7.19 -11.23 -11.33
CA PRO A 169 -6.82 -10.84 -9.98
C PRO A 169 -5.41 -10.23 -9.93
N PHE A 170 -5.26 -9.12 -9.22
CA PHE A 170 -3.97 -8.48 -9.00
C PHE A 170 -3.85 -7.90 -7.59
N VAL A 171 -2.62 -7.64 -7.18
CA VAL A 171 -2.32 -6.95 -5.91
C VAL A 171 -1.26 -5.88 -6.14
N LEU A 172 -1.40 -4.71 -5.51
CA LEU A 172 -0.40 -3.65 -5.58
C LEU A 172 0.58 -3.79 -4.43
N THR A 173 1.86 -3.60 -4.71
CA THR A 173 2.92 -3.61 -3.69
C THR A 173 3.81 -2.37 -3.79
N CYS A 174 4.31 -1.91 -2.65
CA CYS A 174 5.40 -0.94 -2.59
C CYS A 174 6.80 -1.59 -2.59
N ASN A 175 6.90 -2.93 -2.58
CA ASN A 175 8.15 -3.68 -2.50
C ASN A 175 9.02 -3.16 -1.35
N VAL A 176 8.45 -3.20 -0.15
CA VAL A 176 8.98 -2.51 1.02
C VAL A 176 10.25 -3.20 1.49
N LYS A 177 11.35 -2.45 1.54
CA LYS A 177 12.66 -2.92 2.07
C LYS A 177 13.08 -2.17 3.33
N THR A 178 12.51 -0.99 3.55
CA THR A 178 12.69 -0.21 4.78
C THR A 178 11.34 0.32 5.25
N PRO A 179 11.17 0.65 6.54
CA PRO A 179 9.89 1.12 7.06
C PRO A 179 9.33 2.34 6.31
N TYR A 180 10.18 3.24 5.84
CA TYR A 180 9.80 4.45 5.10
C TYR A 180 9.28 4.21 3.66
N MET A 181 9.33 2.97 3.18
CA MET A 181 8.76 2.58 1.88
C MET A 181 7.29 2.19 1.94
N PHE A 182 6.70 1.98 3.13
CA PHE A 182 5.27 1.71 3.23
C PHE A 182 4.42 2.87 2.70
N ARG A 183 3.19 2.58 2.25
CA ARG A 183 2.17 3.60 1.96
C ARG A 183 0.84 3.16 2.54
N GLY A 184 0.10 4.11 3.11
CA GLY A 184 -1.22 3.85 3.66
C GLY A 184 -2.27 3.59 2.57
N LYS A 185 -3.34 2.87 2.93
CA LYS A 185 -4.45 2.50 2.02
C LYS A 185 -4.96 3.64 1.13
N ARG A 186 -5.20 4.82 1.72
CA ARG A 186 -5.74 5.98 0.98
C ARG A 186 -4.76 6.49 -0.07
N ALA A 187 -3.46 6.44 0.21
CA ALA A 187 -2.42 6.83 -0.73
C ALA A 187 -2.37 5.84 -1.90
N ILE A 188 -2.34 4.54 -1.61
CA ILE A 188 -2.37 3.50 -2.65
C ILE A 188 -3.62 3.57 -3.50
N LYS A 189 -4.80 3.80 -2.91
CA LYS A 189 -6.04 4.02 -3.66
C LYS A 189 -5.97 5.23 -4.60
N SER A 190 -5.38 6.36 -4.15
CA SER A 190 -5.21 7.53 -5.03
C SER A 190 -4.21 7.28 -6.15
N ILE A 191 -3.11 6.56 -5.88
CA ILE A 191 -2.16 6.16 -6.91
C ILE A 191 -2.85 5.24 -7.92
N ALA A 192 -3.61 4.24 -7.44
CA ALA A 192 -4.40 3.32 -8.26
C ALA A 192 -5.34 4.07 -9.21
N GLY A 193 -6.08 5.07 -8.71
CA GLY A 193 -6.95 5.91 -9.54
C GLY A 193 -6.18 6.69 -10.62
N ILE A 194 -4.98 7.19 -10.31
CA ILE A 194 -4.14 7.93 -11.25
C ILE A 194 -3.59 7.04 -12.37
N ILE A 195 -3.20 5.81 -12.05
CA ILE A 195 -2.70 4.83 -13.04
C ILE A 195 -3.84 4.13 -13.79
N GLY A 196 -5.09 4.52 -13.58
CA GLY A 196 -6.25 4.06 -14.35
C GLY A 196 -6.97 2.84 -13.77
N ILE A 197 -6.77 2.49 -12.50
CA ILE A 197 -7.52 1.42 -11.83
C ILE A 197 -8.82 2.00 -11.23
N PRO A 198 -10.01 1.55 -11.68
CA PRO A 198 -11.28 1.96 -11.08
C PRO A 198 -11.39 1.55 -9.61
N ASP A 199 -12.07 2.37 -8.80
CA ASP A 199 -12.20 2.12 -7.35
C ASP A 199 -12.91 0.79 -7.02
N SER A 200 -13.90 0.41 -7.83
CA SER A 200 -14.60 -0.88 -7.70
C SER A 200 -13.64 -2.06 -7.88
N ILE A 201 -12.82 -2.02 -8.94
CA ILE A 201 -11.83 -3.05 -9.26
C ILE A 201 -10.75 -3.10 -8.19
N PHE A 202 -10.27 -1.94 -7.72
CA PHE A 202 -9.33 -1.87 -6.60
C PHE A 202 -9.89 -2.57 -5.36
N LYS A 203 -11.13 -2.24 -4.97
CA LYS A 203 -11.79 -2.81 -3.80
C LYS A 203 -11.98 -4.33 -3.95
N GLU A 204 -12.49 -4.78 -5.08
CA GLU A 204 -12.72 -6.20 -5.37
C GLU A 204 -11.42 -7.01 -5.27
N ASN A 205 -10.32 -6.51 -5.84
CA ASN A 205 -9.04 -7.22 -5.83
C ASN A 205 -8.44 -7.37 -4.43
N TYR A 206 -8.52 -6.33 -3.60
CA TYR A 206 -8.07 -6.42 -2.21
C TYR A 206 -9.00 -7.31 -1.36
N GLU A 207 -10.29 -7.38 -1.66
CA GLU A 207 -11.22 -8.35 -1.03
C GLU A 207 -10.84 -9.79 -1.37
N LYS A 208 -10.59 -10.07 -2.66
CA LYS A 208 -10.11 -11.38 -3.12
C LYS A 208 -8.77 -11.75 -2.48
N PHE A 209 -7.83 -10.80 -2.40
CA PHE A 209 -6.51 -11.06 -1.82
C PHE A 209 -6.59 -11.43 -0.34
N HIS A 210 -7.42 -10.71 0.43
CA HIS A 210 -7.67 -11.05 1.84
C HIS A 210 -8.30 -12.44 1.99
N ALA A 211 -9.31 -12.76 1.18
CA ALA A 211 -9.94 -14.08 1.19
C ALA A 211 -8.94 -15.21 0.86
N ARG A 212 -7.98 -14.94 -0.05
CA ARG A 212 -6.90 -15.89 -0.36
C ARG A 212 -6.01 -16.16 0.86
N ILE A 213 -5.60 -15.13 1.58
CA ILE A 213 -4.78 -15.26 2.80
C ILE A 213 -5.54 -16.10 3.84
N GLU A 214 -6.79 -15.76 4.15
CA GLU A 214 -7.60 -16.50 5.12
C GLU A 214 -7.76 -17.98 4.74
N MET A 215 -7.99 -18.26 3.45
CA MET A 215 -8.08 -19.62 2.94
C MET A 215 -6.78 -20.39 3.15
N ASN A 216 -5.63 -19.77 2.84
CA ASN A 216 -4.34 -20.42 2.99
C ASN A 216 -3.98 -20.65 4.47
N GLN A 217 -4.31 -19.72 5.36
CA GLN A 217 -4.20 -19.92 6.80
C GLN A 217 -5.04 -21.10 7.29
N LYS A 218 -6.29 -21.21 6.83
CA LYS A 218 -7.16 -22.35 7.15
C LYS A 218 -6.57 -23.68 6.67
N LYS A 219 -6.04 -23.72 5.44
CA LYS A 219 -5.33 -24.89 4.88
C LYS A 219 -4.14 -25.31 5.75
N LEU A 220 -3.30 -24.37 6.16
CA LEU A 220 -2.12 -24.64 6.98
C LEU A 220 -2.46 -25.06 8.42
N SER A 221 -3.56 -24.58 8.97
CA SER A 221 -4.01 -24.95 10.32
C SER A 221 -4.53 -26.38 10.45
N GLY A 222 -4.66 -27.13 9.34
CA GLY A 222 -5.24 -28.48 9.32
C GLY A 222 -6.77 -28.51 9.52
N LYS A 223 -7.43 -27.34 9.61
CA LYS A 223 -8.90 -27.22 9.77
C LYS A 223 -9.69 -27.57 8.50
N MET A 224 -9.01 -27.69 7.36
CA MET A 224 -9.61 -28.04 6.06
C MET A 224 -9.00 -29.37 5.58
N LYS A 225 -9.80 -30.44 5.52
CA LYS A 225 -9.34 -31.77 5.07
C LYS A 225 -9.27 -31.89 3.54
N ALA A 226 -10.19 -31.23 2.85
CA ALA A 226 -10.28 -31.14 1.38
C ALA A 226 -11.03 -29.85 0.99
N PRO A 227 -10.99 -29.39 -0.28
CA PRO A 227 -11.78 -28.25 -0.73
C PRO A 227 -13.26 -28.42 -0.34
N GLY A 228 -13.80 -27.50 0.46
CA GLY A 228 -15.20 -27.53 0.91
C GLY A 228 -15.53 -28.48 2.07
N ILE A 229 -14.57 -29.27 2.57
CA ILE A 229 -14.78 -30.22 3.69
C ILE A 229 -14.09 -29.70 4.95
N TRP A 230 -14.92 -29.28 5.91
CA TRP A 230 -14.49 -28.58 7.13
C TRP A 230 -14.69 -29.46 8.37
N ILE A 231 -13.73 -29.41 9.31
CA ILE A 231 -13.92 -29.99 10.64
C ILE A 231 -14.73 -28.98 11.47
N LYS A 232 -15.96 -29.33 11.87
CA LYS A 232 -16.77 -28.49 12.77
C LYS A 232 -16.13 -28.45 14.16
N LYS A 233 -15.70 -27.25 14.58
CA LYS A 233 -15.73 -26.80 15.97
C LYS A 233 -16.32 -25.38 16.00
N GLU A 234 -17.07 -25.08 17.04
CA GLU A 234 -17.83 -23.83 17.20
C GLU A 234 -16.98 -22.59 16.92
N ASP A 235 -17.36 -21.85 15.88
CA ASP A 235 -16.85 -20.51 15.64
C ASP A 235 -17.57 -19.53 16.56
N SER A 236 -16.88 -19.10 17.63
CA SER A 236 -17.24 -17.88 18.32
C SER A 236 -17.16 -16.73 17.32
N LYS A 237 -18.31 -16.13 16.96
CA LYS A 237 -18.39 -14.89 16.16
C LYS A 237 -17.54 -13.80 16.83
N LYS A 238 -16.30 -13.63 16.39
CA LYS A 238 -15.43 -12.54 16.86
C LYS A 238 -15.85 -11.27 16.13
N LYS A 239 -16.54 -10.38 16.84
CA LYS A 239 -16.77 -9.00 16.39
C LYS A 239 -15.41 -8.35 16.11
N GLU A 240 -15.20 -7.88 14.89
CA GLU A 240 -14.08 -6.99 14.57
C GLU A 240 -14.13 -5.77 15.49
N LYS A 241 -13.15 -5.63 16.38
CA LYS A 241 -12.96 -4.38 17.13
C LYS A 241 -12.53 -3.32 16.12
N LYS A 242 -13.35 -2.27 15.95
CA LYS A 242 -12.92 -1.04 15.26
C LYS A 242 -11.64 -0.55 15.94
N VAL A 243 -10.51 -0.62 15.24
CA VAL A 243 -9.30 0.10 15.64
C VAL A 243 -9.67 1.58 15.63
N LYS A 244 -9.76 2.19 16.80
CA LYS A 244 -9.94 3.64 16.89
C LYS A 244 -8.66 4.26 16.36
N GLU A 245 -8.73 4.95 15.21
CA GLU A 245 -7.68 5.88 14.75
C GLU A 245 -7.35 6.82 15.92
N SER A 246 -6.25 6.55 16.62
CA SER A 246 -5.67 7.39 17.68
C SER A 246 -4.54 8.19 17.06
N TYR A 247 -4.51 9.50 17.31
CA TYR A 247 -3.40 10.34 16.90
C TYR A 247 -2.30 10.32 17.96
N ASP A 248 -1.07 10.50 17.52
CA ASP A 248 0.08 10.63 18.41
C ASP A 248 -0.08 11.91 19.29
N PRO A 249 0.17 11.85 20.61
CA PRO A 249 0.01 12.98 21.54
C PRO A 249 0.70 14.28 21.10
N ASP A 250 1.88 14.19 20.48
CA ASP A 250 2.63 15.37 20.05
C ASP A 250 1.91 16.08 18.90
N ILE A 251 1.28 15.32 18.00
CA ILE A 251 0.41 15.83 16.93
C ILE A 251 -0.76 16.60 17.54
N LEU A 252 -1.37 16.04 18.57
CA LEU A 252 -2.54 16.61 19.22
C LEU A 252 -2.18 17.93 19.92
N ASN A 253 -1.02 18.00 20.57
CA ASN A 253 -0.50 19.21 21.21
C ASN A 253 -0.22 20.34 20.18
N VAL A 254 0.32 20.02 19.01
CA VAL A 254 0.50 21.02 17.95
C VAL A 254 -0.86 21.50 17.41
N ILE A 255 -1.77 20.57 17.12
CA ILE A 255 -3.07 20.88 16.52
C ILE A 255 -3.99 21.64 17.50
N SER A 256 -3.86 21.44 18.81
CA SER A 256 -4.64 22.17 19.82
C SER A 256 -4.39 23.68 19.74
N LYS A 257 -3.15 24.08 19.47
CA LYS A 257 -2.68 25.48 19.34
C LYS A 257 -3.16 26.17 18.05
N TRP A 258 -3.56 25.41 17.03
CA TRP A 258 -4.00 25.97 15.76
C TRP A 258 -5.43 26.53 15.82
N LYS A 259 -5.56 27.83 15.52
CA LYS A 259 -6.84 28.52 15.34
C LYS A 259 -7.26 28.51 13.87
N THR A 260 -8.58 28.58 13.64
CA THR A 260 -9.16 28.69 12.30
C THR A 260 -9.23 30.13 11.86
N ASP A 261 -8.65 30.45 10.71
CA ASP A 261 -8.94 31.69 10.01
C ASP A 261 -10.14 31.45 9.10
N SER A 262 -11.24 32.13 9.42
CA SER A 262 -12.47 32.08 8.63
C SER A 262 -12.28 32.91 7.37
N LEU A 263 -12.02 32.28 6.23
CA LEU A 263 -12.17 32.95 4.93
C LEU A 263 -13.67 33.27 4.73
N LYS A 264 -14.04 34.55 4.88
CA LYS A 264 -15.43 35.05 4.83
C LYS A 264 -16.04 35.04 3.42
N ASN A 265 -15.27 34.75 2.38
CA ASN A 265 -15.73 34.86 0.99
C ASN A 265 -16.16 33.51 0.41
N LYS A 266 -17.32 33.52 -0.27
CA LYS A 266 -17.86 32.39 -1.03
C LYS A 266 -16.91 32.07 -2.20
N GLN A 267 -16.07 31.05 -2.04
CA GLN A 267 -15.19 30.60 -3.12
C GLN A 267 -15.98 29.81 -4.17
N LEU A 268 -15.74 30.14 -5.45
CA LEU A 268 -16.31 29.43 -6.61
C LEU A 268 -15.90 27.95 -6.64
N GLU A 269 -14.69 27.62 -6.18
CA GLU A 269 -14.15 26.26 -6.17
C GLU A 269 -14.17 25.62 -4.78
N ARG A 270 -14.77 24.42 -4.68
CA ARG A 270 -14.79 23.64 -3.43
C ARG A 270 -13.38 23.20 -3.04
N GLN A 271 -12.98 23.52 -1.83
CA GLN A 271 -11.65 23.23 -1.27
C GLN A 271 -11.61 21.93 -0.48
N ARG A 272 -10.41 21.40 -0.28
CA ARG A 272 -10.10 20.27 0.60
C ARG A 272 -8.84 20.56 1.39
N TYR A 273 -8.82 20.11 2.63
CA TYR A 273 -7.72 20.31 3.57
C TYR A 273 -7.16 18.96 3.98
N PHE A 274 -5.86 18.78 3.79
CA PHE A 274 -5.08 17.57 4.06
C PHE A 274 -4.23 17.81 5.30
N LEU A 275 -4.58 17.18 6.42
CA LEU A 275 -3.66 17.04 7.54
C LEU A 275 -2.69 15.91 7.22
N PHE A 276 -1.39 16.21 7.28
CA PHE A 276 -0.32 15.25 7.01
C PHE A 276 0.81 15.37 8.04
N GLU A 277 1.56 14.30 8.18
CA GLU A 277 2.82 14.24 8.92
C GLU A 277 3.95 13.75 8.00
N ILE A 278 5.19 14.13 8.30
CA ILE A 278 6.39 13.66 7.59
C ILE A 278 7.21 12.82 8.56
N LEU A 279 7.31 11.53 8.28
CA LEU A 279 8.14 10.58 9.01
C LEU A 279 9.51 10.51 8.33
N THR A 280 10.58 10.62 9.10
CA THR A 280 11.96 10.70 8.59
C THR A 280 12.82 9.57 9.15
N GLU A 281 13.73 9.02 8.34
CA GLU A 281 14.69 7.98 8.76
C GLU A 281 15.71 8.49 9.78
N LYS A 282 16.04 9.77 9.69
CA LYS A 282 16.93 10.46 10.61
C LYS A 282 16.22 11.68 11.15
N ASP A 283 16.55 12.11 12.36
CA ASP A 283 16.03 13.37 12.85
C ASP A 283 16.71 14.51 12.09
N VAL A 284 15.96 15.09 11.15
CA VAL A 284 16.39 16.21 10.33
C VAL A 284 15.34 17.29 10.36
N LYS A 285 15.77 18.54 10.38
CA LYS A 285 14.86 19.67 10.26
C LYS A 285 14.33 19.73 8.83
N ILE A 286 13.01 19.74 8.68
CA ILE A 286 12.35 20.00 7.40
C ILE A 286 11.58 21.30 7.58
N THR A 287 11.99 22.34 6.86
CA THR A 287 11.29 23.63 6.87
C THR A 287 10.09 23.58 5.93
N GLU A 288 9.13 24.48 6.13
CA GLU A 288 7.96 24.61 5.23
C GLU A 288 8.41 24.80 3.78
N LYS A 289 9.42 25.65 3.56
CA LYS A 289 9.98 25.93 2.24
C LYS A 289 10.57 24.68 1.58
N VAL A 290 11.42 23.94 2.30
CA VAL A 290 12.05 22.71 1.77
C VAL A 290 10.99 21.67 1.40
N PHE A 291 9.97 21.52 2.24
CA PHE A 291 8.83 20.65 1.94
C PHE A 291 8.06 21.11 0.69
N LEU A 292 7.74 22.40 0.60
CA LEU A 292 7.00 22.96 -0.54
C LEU A 292 7.76 22.84 -1.86
N ASP A 293 9.06 23.12 -1.85
CA ASP A 293 9.91 23.00 -3.03
C ASP A 293 9.92 21.54 -3.52
N GLN A 294 10.06 20.57 -2.61
CA GLN A 294 9.99 19.15 -2.97
C GLN A 294 8.59 18.73 -3.42
N PHE A 295 7.53 19.27 -2.80
CA PHE A 295 6.14 19.01 -3.20
C PHE A 295 5.88 19.48 -4.62
N TRP A 296 6.19 20.73 -4.95
CA TRP A 296 5.94 21.29 -6.27
C TRP A 296 6.80 20.66 -7.36
N LYS A 297 8.05 20.31 -7.03
CA LYS A 297 8.91 19.51 -7.90
C LYS A 297 8.24 18.18 -8.24
N SER A 298 7.81 17.42 -7.23
CA SER A 298 7.16 16.12 -7.44
C SER A 298 5.81 16.26 -8.16
N PHE A 299 4.96 17.22 -7.77
CA PHE A 299 3.65 17.44 -8.40
C PHE A 299 3.81 17.73 -9.90
N THR A 300 4.71 18.65 -10.24
CA THR A 300 4.94 19.06 -11.63
C THR A 300 5.58 17.94 -12.44
N GLU A 301 6.45 17.13 -11.84
CA GLU A 301 7.05 15.96 -12.48
C GLU A 301 6.00 14.92 -12.91
N PHE A 302 5.00 14.65 -12.07
CA PHE A 302 3.98 13.64 -12.36
C PHE A 302 2.78 14.17 -13.16
N PHE A 303 2.41 15.43 -12.97
CA PHE A 303 1.13 15.96 -13.49
C PHE A 303 1.29 17.12 -14.46
N GLY A 304 2.50 17.65 -14.62
CA GLY A 304 2.80 18.76 -15.51
C GLY A 304 2.25 20.10 -15.05
N VAL A 305 2.70 21.15 -15.74
CA VAL A 305 2.44 22.56 -15.38
C VAL A 305 0.94 22.91 -15.39
N ILE A 306 0.17 22.33 -16.32
CA ILE A 306 -1.28 22.62 -16.46
C ILE A 306 -2.06 22.13 -15.24
N ASN A 307 -1.74 20.95 -14.69
CA ASN A 307 -2.40 20.46 -13.49
C ASN A 307 -1.88 21.18 -12.25
N SER A 308 -0.60 21.55 -12.20
CA SER A 308 -0.04 22.35 -11.11
C SER A 308 -0.78 23.68 -10.96
N SER A 309 -1.04 24.41 -12.05
CA SER A 309 -1.73 25.70 -12.01
C SER A 309 -3.20 25.61 -11.58
N LYS A 310 -3.86 24.48 -11.87
CA LYS A 310 -5.25 24.21 -11.49
C LYS A 310 -5.40 23.46 -10.17
N SER A 311 -4.29 23.18 -9.48
CA SER A 311 -4.30 22.32 -8.29
C SER A 311 -4.97 22.94 -7.06
N GLY A 312 -4.97 24.28 -6.99
CA GLY A 312 -5.43 25.04 -5.83
C GLY A 312 -4.58 24.82 -4.58
N VAL A 313 -3.37 24.28 -4.72
CA VAL A 313 -2.53 23.87 -3.60
C VAL A 313 -1.92 25.06 -2.86
N TYR A 314 -2.02 25.05 -1.53
CA TYR A 314 -1.39 26.04 -0.65
C TYR A 314 -1.13 25.44 0.73
N VAL A 315 0.03 25.69 1.36
CA VAL A 315 0.26 25.32 2.77
C VAL A 315 -0.49 26.30 3.66
N SER A 316 -1.43 25.77 4.44
CA SER A 316 -2.22 26.59 5.36
C SER A 316 -1.58 26.70 6.74
N LYS A 317 -0.92 25.64 7.21
CA LYS A 317 -0.21 25.58 8.50
C LYS A 317 0.91 24.55 8.39
N TYR A 318 2.03 24.77 9.06
CA TYR A 318 3.13 23.82 9.17
C TYR A 318 3.83 24.00 10.52
N ASP A 319 4.24 22.89 11.13
CA ASP A 319 5.07 22.85 12.32
C ASP A 319 6.35 22.08 11.99
N GLU A 320 7.50 22.76 12.06
CA GLU A 320 8.81 22.20 11.67
C GLU A 320 9.33 21.17 12.67
N VAL A 321 8.94 21.28 13.95
CA VAL A 321 9.44 20.41 15.03
C VAL A 321 8.71 19.07 14.96
N ALA A 322 7.37 19.12 14.95
CA ALA A 322 6.55 17.92 14.84
C ALA A 322 6.43 17.40 13.40
N LYS A 323 6.90 18.16 12.40
CA LYS A 323 6.89 17.82 10.97
C LYS A 323 5.48 17.53 10.45
N ILE A 324 4.51 18.35 10.87
CA ILE A 324 3.07 18.20 10.57
C ILE A 324 2.57 19.45 9.88
N GLY A 325 1.67 19.27 8.92
CA GLY A 325 1.10 20.41 8.21
C GLY A 325 -0.31 20.19 7.72
N ILE A 326 -0.90 21.29 7.25
CA ILE A 326 -2.17 21.29 6.55
C ILE A 326 -1.98 21.87 5.15
N LEU A 327 -2.17 21.04 4.14
CA LEU A 327 -2.27 21.48 2.74
C LEU A 327 -3.74 21.73 2.37
N ARG A 328 -4.01 22.86 1.73
CA ARG A 328 -5.26 23.11 1.01
C ARG A 328 -5.11 22.69 -0.44
N CYS A 329 -6.16 22.20 -1.08
CA CYS A 329 -6.24 21.99 -2.53
C CYS A 329 -7.68 22.07 -3.06
N SER A 330 -7.83 22.04 -4.38
CA SER A 330 -9.14 21.81 -5.01
C SER A 330 -9.68 20.41 -4.71
N HIS A 331 -11.01 20.28 -4.60
CA HIS A 331 -11.67 18.97 -4.54
C HIS A 331 -11.43 18.09 -5.79
N LYS A 332 -11.07 18.69 -6.93
CA LYS A 332 -10.76 17.95 -8.18
C LYS A 332 -9.37 17.34 -8.16
N THR A 333 -8.47 17.83 -7.30
CA THR A 333 -7.06 17.44 -7.26
C THR A 333 -6.70 16.63 -6.00
N ILE A 334 -7.71 16.11 -5.29
CA ILE A 334 -7.51 15.28 -4.08
C ILE A 334 -6.54 14.13 -4.35
N ASP A 335 -6.77 13.37 -5.42
CA ASP A 335 -5.92 12.21 -5.73
C ASP A 335 -4.54 12.64 -6.20
N HIS A 336 -4.43 13.71 -6.97
CA HIS A 336 -3.15 14.27 -7.40
C HIS A 336 -2.30 14.66 -6.18
N VAL A 337 -2.85 15.45 -5.25
CA VAL A 337 -2.15 15.87 -4.04
C VAL A 337 -1.80 14.69 -3.15
N ARG A 338 -2.72 13.74 -2.93
CA ARG A 338 -2.44 12.55 -2.11
C ARG A 338 -1.33 11.70 -2.71
N SER A 339 -1.36 11.49 -4.01
CA SER A 339 -0.35 10.72 -4.72
C SER A 339 0.99 11.45 -4.77
N THR A 340 1.03 12.78 -4.95
CA THR A 340 2.26 13.56 -4.81
C THR A 340 2.91 13.34 -3.45
N LEU A 341 2.15 13.47 -2.36
CA LEU A 341 2.69 13.24 -1.01
C LEU A 341 3.23 11.82 -0.86
N ALA A 342 2.56 10.83 -1.47
CA ALA A 342 3.03 9.45 -1.47
C ALA A 342 4.27 9.24 -2.36
N PHE A 343 4.44 9.97 -3.46
CA PHE A 343 5.60 9.87 -4.34
C PHE A 343 6.86 10.52 -3.74
N ILE A 344 6.72 11.42 -2.78
CA ILE A 344 7.86 12.00 -2.06
C ILE A 344 8.41 10.94 -1.10
N SER A 345 9.52 10.33 -1.49
CA SER A 345 10.23 9.30 -0.73
C SER A 345 11.59 9.75 -0.18
N LYS A 346 12.06 10.92 -0.62
CA LYS A 346 13.30 11.53 -0.19
C LYS A 346 13.14 13.05 -0.18
N ILE A 347 13.59 13.69 0.89
CA ILE A 347 13.80 15.14 0.97
C ILE A 347 15.29 15.31 1.28
N GLU A 348 15.99 16.07 0.43
CA GLU A 348 17.44 16.23 0.48
C GLU A 348 18.17 14.88 0.49
N ASN A 349 18.78 14.49 1.61
CA ASN A 349 19.51 13.24 1.80
C ASN A 349 18.83 12.25 2.75
N THR A 350 17.61 12.53 3.21
CA THR A 350 16.89 11.70 4.16
C THR A 350 15.70 11.01 3.51
N LYS A 351 15.56 9.70 3.74
CA LYS A 351 14.34 8.97 3.34
C LYS A 351 13.17 9.49 4.16
N VAL A 352 12.06 9.77 3.48
CA VAL A 352 10.85 10.29 4.11
C VAL A 352 9.63 9.50 3.67
N LEU A 353 8.62 9.50 4.53
CA LEU A 353 7.30 8.97 4.29
C LEU A 353 6.29 10.03 4.72
N ILE A 354 5.52 10.55 3.78
CA ILE A 354 4.48 11.54 4.09
C ILE A 354 3.14 10.84 4.26
N HIS A 355 2.63 10.84 5.49
CA HIS A 355 1.36 10.19 5.82
C HIS A 355 0.23 11.21 5.91
N VAL A 356 -0.80 11.03 5.08
CA VAL A 356 -2.03 11.83 5.14
C VAL A 356 -2.96 11.25 6.20
N LEU A 357 -2.94 11.87 7.38
CA LEU A 357 -3.75 11.54 8.53
C LEU A 357 -5.25 11.71 8.24
N ARG A 358 -5.63 12.84 7.62
CA ARG A 358 -7.04 13.16 7.38
C ARG A 358 -7.24 14.14 6.23
N VAL A 359 -8.38 14.01 5.55
CA VAL A 359 -8.87 15.01 4.59
C VAL A 359 -10.27 15.48 4.98
N SER A 360 -10.51 16.78 4.89
CA SER A 360 -11.79 17.43 5.23
C SER A 360 -12.17 18.48 4.20
N GLY A 361 -13.48 18.78 4.09
CA GLY A 361 -13.99 19.88 3.26
C GLY A 361 -13.70 21.26 3.84
N THR A 362 -13.58 21.37 5.17
CA THR A 362 -13.27 22.64 5.84
C THR A 362 -12.17 22.47 6.89
N MET A 363 -11.38 23.53 7.08
CA MET A 363 -10.34 23.61 8.12
C MET A 363 -10.94 23.43 9.53
N LYS A 364 -12.07 24.10 9.80
CA LYS A 364 -12.78 23.98 11.08
C LYS A 364 -13.12 22.53 11.39
N ASN A 365 -13.77 21.84 10.46
CA ASN A 365 -14.15 20.44 10.65
C ASN A 365 -12.93 19.52 10.78
N LEU A 366 -11.83 19.81 10.07
CA LEU A 366 -10.57 19.05 10.18
C LEU A 366 -10.05 19.11 11.62
N LEU A 367 -9.86 20.33 12.15
CA LEU A 367 -9.35 20.54 13.50
C LEU A 367 -10.31 20.02 14.57
N THR A 368 -11.63 20.25 14.42
CA THR A 368 -12.63 19.74 15.37
C THR A 368 -12.62 18.22 15.46
N ILE A 369 -12.53 17.50 14.33
CA ILE A 369 -12.53 16.04 14.39
C ILE A 369 -11.24 15.50 15.02
N VAL A 370 -10.11 16.15 14.76
CA VAL A 370 -8.84 15.74 15.38
C VAL A 370 -8.87 15.98 16.89
N LYS A 371 -9.35 17.14 17.34
CA LYS A 371 -9.55 17.45 18.77
C LYS A 371 -10.56 16.52 19.47
N LYS A 372 -11.66 16.14 18.80
CA LYS A 372 -12.60 15.15 19.35
C LYS A 372 -11.99 13.76 19.54
N LYS A 373 -10.94 13.43 18.78
CA LYS A 373 -10.23 12.16 18.86
C LYS A 373 -9.09 12.17 19.88
N SER A 374 -8.64 13.33 20.36
CA SER A 374 -7.69 13.46 21.48
C SER A 374 -8.32 13.27 22.85
N GLY A 375 -9.65 13.16 22.96
CA GLY A 375 -10.33 13.03 24.25
C GLY A 375 -10.58 14.35 24.97
N GLU A 376 -10.20 15.49 24.36
CA GLU A 376 -10.61 16.82 24.82
C GLU A 376 -12.07 17.04 24.42
N LYS A 377 -12.96 17.06 25.42
CA LYS A 377 -14.37 17.46 25.27
C LYS A 377 -14.50 18.97 25.30
#